data_AF-A0AAN0K4B5-F1
#
_entry.id   AF-A0AAN0K4B5-F1
#
_cell.length_a   1.000
_cell.length_b   1.000
_cell.length_c   1.000
_cell.angle_alpha   90.00
_cell.angle_beta   90.00
_cell.angle_gamma   90.00
#
_symmetry.space_group_name_H-M   'P 1'
#
loop_
_entity.id
_entity.type
_entity.pdbx_description
1 polymer ?
#
loop_
_entity_poly.entity_id
_entity_poly.type
_entity_poly.pdbx_seq_one_letter_code
_entity_poly.pdbx_strand_id
1 'polypeptide(L)'
;IQETLFGVEKTLIERENEIEQLQEKISLMNIQQLKETSITLRKDQSTQSLDPPKGSVYVAIKNWEATNSTQLSIKKGEKFEIKKERTEGWWLARSLDTDQEGFVLINYIKKDEESELSTLESLELFHYAMTENVDIPKIKEIKTRSYVERASLFLSLIKQDSVLLDQLRKKEHGKIYLYVLIIYRVF
;
A
#
# COMPACT_ATOMS: atom_id res chain seq x y z
N ILE A 1 -36.41 -29.99 20.81
CA ILE A 1 -35.60 -30.02 19.57
C ILE A 1 -35.31 -28.61 19.04
N GLN A 2 -36.29 -27.70 18.96
CA GLN A 2 -36.04 -26.31 18.53
C GLN A 2 -35.23 -25.46 19.54
N GLU A 3 -35.51 -25.54 20.85
CA GLU A 3 -34.75 -24.79 21.87
C GLU A 3 -33.27 -25.18 21.93
N THR A 4 -32.96 -26.46 21.71
CA THR A 4 -31.60 -26.97 21.66
C THR A 4 -30.84 -26.52 20.41
N LEU A 5 -31.52 -26.33 19.29
CA LEU A 5 -30.90 -25.86 18.03
C LEU A 5 -30.52 -24.37 18.13
N PHE A 6 -31.44 -23.56 18.67
CA PHE A 6 -31.22 -22.13 18.88
C PHE A 6 -30.07 -21.85 19.86
N GLY A 7 -29.95 -22.65 20.92
CA GLY A 7 -28.83 -22.57 21.85
C GLY A 7 -27.49 -22.87 21.18
N VAL A 8 -27.44 -23.88 20.32
CA VAL A 8 -26.23 -24.24 19.55
C VAL A 8 -25.84 -23.13 18.56
N GLU A 9 -26.80 -22.57 17.82
CA GLU A 9 -26.55 -21.45 16.89
C GLU A 9 -25.97 -20.22 17.59
N LYS A 10 -26.56 -19.82 18.73
CA LYS A 10 -26.04 -18.70 19.51
C LYS A 10 -24.60 -18.94 19.99
N THR A 11 -24.33 -20.16 20.46
CA THR A 11 -22.99 -20.56 20.91
C THR A 11 -21.99 -20.57 19.75
N LEU A 12 -22.42 -20.97 18.55
CA LEU A 12 -21.60 -20.95 17.35
C LEU A 12 -21.21 -19.52 16.96
N ILE A 13 -22.18 -18.60 16.97
CA ILE A 13 -21.96 -17.17 16.67
C ILE A 13 -21.00 -16.54 17.69
N GLU A 14 -21.16 -16.85 18.97
CA GLU A 14 -20.24 -16.37 20.02
C GLU A 14 -18.82 -16.90 19.80
N ARG A 15 -18.67 -18.17 19.43
CA ARG A 15 -17.36 -18.79 19.09
C ARG A 15 -16.75 -18.18 17.83
N GLU A 16 -17.54 -17.90 16.81
CA GLU A 16 -17.08 -17.26 15.57
C GLU A 16 -16.55 -15.85 15.85
N ASN A 17 -17.25 -15.07 16.67
CA ASN A 17 -16.79 -13.75 17.11
C ASN A 17 -15.48 -13.84 17.94
N GLU A 18 -15.38 -14.84 18.83
CA GLU A 18 -14.19 -15.07 19.65
C GLU A 18 -12.97 -15.44 18.78
N ILE A 19 -13.17 -16.26 17.74
CA ILE A 19 -12.14 -16.60 16.74
C ILE A 19 -11.70 -15.35 15.96
N GLU A 20 -12.64 -14.51 15.55
CA GLU A 20 -12.34 -13.29 14.81
C GLU A 20 -11.48 -12.31 15.64
N GLN A 21 -11.83 -12.12 16.92
CA GLN A 21 -11.04 -11.30 17.85
C GLN A 21 -9.63 -11.85 18.07
N LEU A 22 -9.47 -13.18 18.18
CA LEU A 22 -8.16 -13.80 18.34
C LEU A 22 -7.31 -13.67 17.07
N GLN A 23 -7.90 -13.83 15.89
CA GLN A 23 -7.22 -13.62 14.62
C GLN A 23 -6.75 -12.17 14.45
N GLU A 24 -7.55 -11.20 14.90
CA GLU A 24 -7.18 -9.79 14.91
C GLU A 24 -6.00 -9.53 15.85
N LYS A 25 -6.06 -10.06 17.09
CA LYS A 25 -4.98 -9.91 18.07
C LYS A 25 -3.65 -10.52 17.58
N ILE A 26 -3.69 -11.66 16.90
CA ILE A 26 -2.51 -12.28 16.29
C ILE A 26 -1.95 -11.40 15.16
N SER A 27 -2.83 -10.84 14.33
CA SER A 27 -2.43 -9.97 13.22
C SER A 27 -1.75 -8.69 13.74
N LEU A 28 -2.27 -8.10 14.81
CA LEU A 28 -1.67 -6.95 15.50
C LEU A 28 -0.27 -7.24 16.03
N MET A 29 -0.12 -8.38 16.70
CA MET A 29 1.17 -8.80 17.23
C MET A 29 2.20 -9.03 16.12
N ASN A 30 1.77 -9.60 14.99
CA ASN A 30 2.62 -9.77 13.81
C ASN A 30 3.01 -8.43 13.18
N ILE A 31 2.09 -7.46 13.09
CA ILE A 31 2.39 -6.11 12.58
C ILE A 31 3.44 -5.42 13.47
N GLN A 32 3.30 -5.54 14.80
CA GLN A 32 4.26 -4.97 15.73
C GLN A 32 5.65 -5.61 15.58
N GLN A 33 5.73 -6.94 15.52
CA GLN A 33 6.99 -7.64 15.27
C GLN A 33 7.63 -7.26 13.94
N LEU A 34 6.82 -7.14 12.87
CA LEU A 34 7.30 -6.70 11.56
C LEU A 34 7.81 -5.25 11.61
N LYS A 35 7.18 -4.38 12.39
CA LYS A 35 7.63 -2.99 12.60
C LYS A 35 8.99 -2.96 13.28
N GLU A 36 9.16 -3.69 14.38
CA GLU A 36 10.43 -3.83 15.11
C GLU A 36 11.53 -4.43 14.22
N THR A 37 11.19 -5.42 13.40
CA THR A 37 12.10 -6.08 12.46
C THR A 37 12.49 -5.16 11.29
N SER A 38 11.55 -4.39 10.74
CA SER A 38 11.80 -3.44 9.64
C SER A 38 12.70 -2.28 10.06
N ILE A 39 12.57 -1.80 11.30
CA ILE A 39 13.47 -0.77 11.88
C ILE A 39 14.90 -1.31 11.95
N THR A 40 15.05 -2.61 12.21
CA THR A 40 16.35 -3.28 12.29
C THR A 40 16.94 -3.55 10.90
N LEU A 41 16.12 -3.97 9.92
CA LEU A 41 16.51 -4.28 8.53
C LEU A 41 16.80 -3.06 7.64
N ARG A 42 16.13 -1.92 7.87
CA ARG A 42 16.41 -0.67 7.14
C ARG A 42 17.84 -0.16 7.33
N LYS A 43 18.57 -0.71 8.30
CA LYS A 43 19.98 -0.44 8.50
C LYS A 43 20.89 -1.15 7.49
N ASP A 44 20.41 -2.22 6.83
CA ASP A 44 21.31 -3.17 6.16
C ASP A 44 21.09 -3.41 4.64
N GLN A 45 19.91 -3.28 4.01
CA GLN A 45 19.75 -3.86 2.65
C GLN A 45 18.92 -3.07 1.63
N SER A 46 19.66 -2.46 0.71
CA SER A 46 19.29 -2.21 -0.69
C SER A 46 19.46 -3.52 -1.48
N THR A 47 18.40 -4.12 -2.03
CA THR A 47 18.31 -4.82 -3.34
C THR A 47 17.17 -5.87 -3.43
N GLN A 48 16.55 -5.95 -4.62
CA GLN A 48 15.80 -7.07 -5.26
C GLN A 48 14.24 -7.06 -5.28
N SER A 49 13.67 -6.64 -6.42
CA SER A 49 12.64 -7.35 -7.21
C SER A 49 12.68 -6.88 -8.67
N LEU A 50 12.40 -7.75 -9.66
CA LEU A 50 12.64 -7.52 -11.11
C LEU A 50 11.38 -7.21 -11.95
N ASP A 51 10.22 -7.09 -11.31
CA ASP A 51 9.05 -6.49 -11.94
C ASP A 51 8.49 -5.44 -10.99
N PRO A 52 8.18 -4.21 -11.47
CA PRO A 52 7.55 -3.23 -10.62
C PRO A 52 6.11 -3.68 -10.39
N PRO A 53 5.61 -3.58 -9.15
CA PRO A 53 4.17 -3.52 -8.94
C PRO A 53 3.60 -2.46 -9.90
N LYS A 54 2.62 -2.83 -10.74
CA LYS A 54 1.89 -1.88 -11.58
C LYS A 54 1.46 -0.70 -10.70
N GLY A 55 1.97 0.50 -10.97
CA GLY A 55 1.75 1.69 -10.16
C GLY A 55 2.99 2.26 -9.44
N SER A 56 4.13 1.55 -9.43
CA SER A 56 5.35 2.08 -8.80
C SER A 56 5.90 3.28 -9.58
N VAL A 57 5.86 4.46 -8.96
CA VAL A 57 6.46 5.68 -9.50
C VAL A 57 7.96 5.69 -9.16
N TYR A 58 8.76 6.21 -10.09
CA TYR A 58 10.18 6.42 -9.91
C TYR A 58 10.49 7.90 -10.06
N VAL A 59 11.53 8.38 -9.38
CA VAL A 59 11.98 9.77 -9.43
C VAL A 59 13.42 9.84 -9.91
N ALA A 60 13.70 10.78 -10.82
CA ALA A 60 15.06 11.05 -11.26
C ALA A 60 15.88 11.67 -10.12
N ILE A 61 17.02 11.05 -9.80
CA ILE A 61 17.96 11.55 -8.79
C ILE A 61 19.05 12.44 -9.40
N LYS A 62 19.17 12.44 -10.73
CA LYS A 62 20.15 13.19 -11.53
C LYS A 62 19.51 13.69 -12.83
N ASN A 63 20.08 14.75 -13.40
CA ASN A 63 19.75 15.19 -14.75
C ASN A 63 20.43 14.27 -15.79
N TRP A 64 19.79 14.07 -16.93
CA TRP A 64 20.37 13.40 -18.09
C TRP A 64 19.77 13.97 -19.38
N GLU A 65 20.61 14.19 -20.38
CA GLU A 65 20.18 14.56 -21.72
C GLU A 65 20.33 13.35 -22.66
N ALA A 66 19.25 13.03 -23.38
CA ALA A 66 19.23 11.93 -24.33
C ALA A 66 20.28 12.11 -25.42
N THR A 67 21.10 11.08 -25.65
CA THR A 67 22.14 11.11 -26.69
C THR A 67 21.65 10.56 -28.03
N ASN A 68 20.46 9.95 -28.06
CA ASN A 68 19.80 9.47 -29.27
C ASN A 68 18.28 9.46 -29.09
N SER A 69 17.55 9.23 -30.18
CA SER A 69 16.08 9.30 -30.23
C SER A 69 15.34 8.21 -29.45
N THR A 70 16.04 7.19 -28.95
CA THR A 70 15.41 6.13 -28.14
C THR A 70 15.48 6.42 -26.64
N GLN A 71 16.31 7.38 -26.23
CA GLN A 71 16.49 7.77 -24.82
C GLN A 71 15.56 8.91 -24.44
N LEU A 72 15.20 8.96 -23.16
CA LEU A 72 14.42 10.04 -22.58
C LEU A 72 15.36 11.01 -21.85
N SER A 73 15.27 12.31 -22.16
CA SER A 73 15.90 13.36 -21.36
C SER A 73 15.13 13.52 -20.06
N ILE A 74 15.84 13.56 -18.93
CA ILE A 74 15.23 13.61 -17.59
C ILE A 74 15.83 14.70 -16.74
N LYS A 75 15.01 15.33 -15.90
CA LYS A 75 15.44 16.30 -14.90
C LYS A 75 15.36 15.72 -13.50
N LYS A 76 16.32 16.03 -12.63
CA LYS A 76 16.31 15.64 -11.23
C LYS A 76 15.01 16.10 -10.58
N GLY A 77 14.30 15.17 -9.94
CA GLY A 77 12.99 15.38 -9.32
C GLY A 77 11.81 15.03 -10.22
N GLU A 78 12.01 14.82 -11.52
CA GLU A 78 10.97 14.39 -12.45
C GLU A 78 10.50 12.97 -12.11
N LYS A 79 9.20 12.70 -12.31
CA LYS A 79 8.57 11.42 -11.97
C LYS A 79 8.23 10.60 -13.21
N PHE A 80 8.33 9.28 -13.08
CA PHE A 80 8.20 8.32 -14.17
C PHE A 80 7.37 7.10 -13.78
N GLU A 81 6.60 6.60 -14.73
CA GLU A 81 6.08 5.24 -14.71
C GLU A 81 7.05 4.32 -15.46
N ILE A 82 7.45 3.20 -14.86
CA ILE A 82 8.28 2.22 -15.54
C ILE A 82 7.39 1.23 -16.31
N LYS A 83 7.53 1.24 -17.63
CA LYS A 83 6.81 0.34 -18.55
C LYS A 83 7.50 -1.02 -18.67
N LYS A 84 8.84 -1.05 -18.61
CA LYS A 84 9.62 -2.28 -18.72
C LYS A 84 10.93 -2.19 -17.95
N GLU A 85 11.08 -3.07 -16.97
CA GLU A 85 12.32 -3.29 -16.22
C GLU A 85 13.26 -4.27 -16.95
N ARG A 86 14.55 -4.17 -16.64
CA ARG A 86 15.63 -5.08 -17.04
C ARG A 86 16.55 -5.28 -15.85
N THR A 87 17.29 -6.39 -15.81
CA THR A 87 18.26 -6.67 -14.74
C THR A 87 19.33 -5.59 -14.60
N GLU A 88 19.70 -4.93 -15.71
CA GLU A 88 20.70 -3.88 -15.72
C GLU A 88 20.49 -2.90 -16.89
N GLY A 89 21.14 -1.73 -16.80
CA GLY A 89 21.26 -0.78 -17.90
C GLY A 89 20.09 0.19 -18.04
N TRP A 90 19.27 -0.03 -19.07
CA TRP A 90 18.25 0.93 -19.54
C TRP A 90 16.84 0.37 -19.39
N TRP A 91 15.98 1.13 -18.73
CA TRP A 91 14.55 0.80 -18.54
C TRP A 91 13.69 1.67 -19.42
N LEU A 92 12.57 1.13 -19.91
CA LEU A 92 11.59 1.91 -20.65
C LEU A 92 10.69 2.64 -19.65
N ALA A 93 10.70 3.96 -19.69
CA ALA A 93 9.94 4.82 -18.80
C ALA A 93 9.05 5.77 -19.59
N ARG A 94 7.94 6.18 -18.96
CA ARG A 94 7.07 7.26 -19.41
C ARG A 94 7.14 8.40 -18.40
N SER A 95 7.54 9.59 -18.84
CA SER A 95 7.51 10.81 -18.01
C SER A 95 6.07 11.13 -17.63
N LEU A 96 5.81 11.37 -16.34
CA LEU A 96 4.48 11.77 -15.87
C LEU A 96 4.18 13.25 -16.16
N ASP A 97 5.21 14.06 -16.39
CA ASP A 97 5.07 15.50 -16.68
C ASP A 97 4.81 15.77 -18.16
N THR A 98 5.46 15.00 -19.05
CA THR A 98 5.46 15.26 -20.50
C THR A 98 4.77 14.17 -21.32
N ASP A 99 4.40 13.05 -20.68
CA ASP A 99 3.85 11.84 -21.31
C ASP A 99 4.78 11.18 -22.36
N GLN A 100 6.03 11.64 -22.45
CA GLN A 100 7.02 11.09 -23.37
C GLN A 100 7.58 9.76 -22.87
N GLU A 101 7.72 8.80 -23.79
CA GLU A 101 8.35 7.51 -23.52
C GLU A 101 9.77 7.44 -24.07
N GLY A 102 10.65 6.80 -23.32
CA GLY A 102 12.00 6.51 -23.77
C GLY A 102 12.81 5.76 -22.73
N PHE A 103 14.03 5.39 -23.12
CA PHE A 103 14.93 4.66 -22.24
C PHE A 103 15.63 5.60 -21.24
N VAL A 104 15.62 5.21 -19.97
CA VAL A 104 16.34 5.89 -18.87
C VAL A 104 17.34 4.94 -18.20
N LEU A 105 18.44 5.48 -17.68
CA LEU A 105 19.43 4.70 -16.93
C LEU A 105 18.94 4.38 -15.52
N ILE A 106 19.02 3.11 -15.11
CA ILE A 106 18.57 2.68 -13.79
C ILE A 106 19.25 3.43 -12.64
N ASN A 107 20.54 3.77 -12.80
CA ASN A 107 21.34 4.45 -11.77
C ASN A 107 21.02 5.96 -11.65
N TYR A 108 20.10 6.47 -12.48
CA TYR A 108 19.69 7.87 -12.52
C TYR A 108 18.27 8.06 -11.98
N ILE A 109 17.59 6.96 -11.65
CA ILE A 109 16.26 6.94 -11.07
C ILE A 109 16.27 6.15 -9.77
N LYS A 110 15.33 6.42 -8.87
CA LYS A 110 15.05 5.59 -7.70
C LYS A 110 13.55 5.40 -7.58
N LYS A 111 13.12 4.31 -6.95
CA LYS A 111 11.71 4.14 -6.62
C LYS A 111 11.28 5.29 -5.71
N ASP A 112 10.15 5.90 -6.04
CA ASP A 112 9.54 6.92 -5.19
C ASP A 112 8.89 6.20 -4.01
N GLU A 113 9.66 6.04 -2.92
CA GLU A 113 9.15 5.43 -1.68
C GLU A 113 7.97 6.22 -1.09
N GLU A 114 7.74 7.46 -1.54
CA GLU A 114 6.57 8.25 -1.12
C GLU A 114 5.30 7.88 -1.90
N SER A 115 5.40 7.29 -3.09
CA SER A 115 4.24 7.08 -3.98
C SER A 115 3.42 5.82 -3.70
N GLU A 116 3.93 4.91 -2.87
CA GLU A 116 3.21 3.69 -2.51
C GLU A 116 3.37 3.44 -1.02
N LEU A 117 2.27 3.09 -0.35
CA LEU A 117 2.32 2.66 1.04
C LEU A 117 3.14 1.37 1.14
N SER A 118 4.10 1.33 2.07
CA SER A 118 4.73 0.07 2.43
C SER A 118 3.69 -0.93 2.95
N THR A 119 4.03 -2.22 2.94
CA THR A 119 3.16 -3.27 3.51
C THR A 119 2.74 -2.94 4.94
N LEU A 120 3.66 -2.41 5.75
CA LEU A 120 3.37 -1.97 7.12
C LEU A 120 2.40 -0.80 7.17
N GLU A 121 2.62 0.26 6.37
CA GLU A 121 1.72 1.42 6.33
C GLU A 121 0.32 1.03 5.82
N SER A 122 0.25 0.10 4.86
CA SER A 122 -1.02 -0.46 4.36
C SER A 122 -1.77 -1.22 5.44
N LEU A 123 -1.05 -2.00 6.26
CA LEU A 123 -1.62 -2.77 7.37
C LEU A 123 -2.06 -1.85 8.52
N GLU A 124 -1.27 -0.84 8.87
CA GLU A 124 -1.63 0.15 9.90
C GLU A 124 -2.86 0.96 9.49
N LEU A 125 -2.95 1.36 8.21
CA LEU A 125 -4.09 2.08 7.69
C LEU A 125 -5.35 1.21 7.67
N PHE A 126 -5.23 -0.06 7.25
CA PHE A 126 -6.33 -1.02 7.29
C PHE A 126 -6.82 -1.25 8.74
N HIS A 127 -5.90 -1.43 9.69
CA HIS A 127 -6.25 -1.56 11.11
C HIS A 127 -7.03 -0.37 11.63
N TYR A 128 -6.57 0.85 11.33
CA TYR A 128 -7.28 2.07 11.71
C TYR A 128 -8.71 2.09 11.16
N ALA A 129 -8.88 1.75 9.88
CA ALA A 129 -10.19 1.74 9.24
C ALA A 129 -11.15 0.68 9.83
N MET A 130 -10.63 -0.43 10.36
CA MET A 130 -11.45 -1.47 11.00
C MET A 130 -11.84 -1.13 12.45
N THR A 131 -10.96 -0.45 13.20
CA THR A 131 -11.08 -0.33 14.67
C THR A 131 -11.67 0.99 15.17
N GLU A 132 -11.45 2.11 14.49
CA GLU A 132 -11.86 3.44 14.98
C GLU A 132 -13.34 3.76 14.69
N ASN A 133 -14.18 2.72 14.61
CA ASN A 133 -15.60 2.84 14.30
C ASN A 133 -15.86 3.71 13.06
N VAL A 134 -14.96 3.59 12.08
CA VAL A 134 -15.12 4.15 10.75
C VAL A 134 -16.25 3.35 10.13
N ASP A 135 -17.47 3.85 10.30
CA ASP A 135 -18.71 3.18 9.91
C ASP A 135 -18.90 3.23 8.40
N ILE A 136 -17.98 2.55 7.71
CA ILE A 136 -17.93 2.45 6.28
C ILE A 136 -18.34 1.01 5.95
N PRO A 137 -19.59 0.79 5.48
CA PRO A 137 -20.14 -0.53 5.22
C PRO A 137 -19.26 -1.39 4.31
N LYS A 138 -18.68 -0.78 3.26
CA LYS A 138 -17.84 -1.48 2.28
C LYS A 138 -16.58 -2.11 2.87
N ILE A 139 -16.05 -1.57 3.97
CA ILE A 139 -14.82 -2.08 4.61
C ILE A 139 -15.15 -3.27 5.51
N LYS A 140 -16.27 -3.18 6.25
CA LYS A 140 -16.76 -4.25 7.14
C LYS A 140 -17.18 -5.51 6.38
N GLU A 141 -17.53 -5.38 5.10
CA GLU A 141 -17.92 -6.50 4.23
C GLU A 141 -16.72 -7.24 3.59
N ILE A 142 -15.48 -6.81 3.81
CA ILE A 142 -14.29 -7.47 3.26
C ILE A 142 -14.04 -8.79 4.00
N LYS A 143 -14.73 -9.84 3.55
CA LYS A 143 -14.65 -11.20 4.11
C LYS A 143 -13.52 -11.99 3.44
N THR A 144 -12.32 -11.96 4.03
CA THR A 144 -11.24 -12.91 3.71
C THR A 144 -10.59 -13.44 4.99
N ARG A 145 -9.90 -14.59 4.89
CA ARG A 145 -9.23 -15.22 6.05
C ARG A 145 -7.94 -14.52 6.46
N SER A 146 -7.26 -13.80 5.56
CA SER A 146 -5.97 -13.18 5.84
C SER A 146 -6.10 -11.68 6.06
N TYR A 147 -5.50 -11.16 7.13
CA TYR A 147 -5.44 -9.73 7.41
C TYR A 147 -4.69 -8.95 6.33
N VAL A 148 -3.66 -9.55 5.74
CA VAL A 148 -2.87 -8.96 4.66
C VAL A 148 -3.68 -8.84 3.38
N GLU A 149 -4.45 -9.87 3.04
CA GLU A 149 -5.35 -9.83 1.87
C GLU A 149 -6.43 -8.77 2.06
N ARG A 150 -7.02 -8.68 3.26
CA ARG A 150 -8.01 -7.65 3.57
C ARG A 150 -7.42 -6.23 3.44
N ALA A 151 -6.20 -6.00 3.92
CA ALA A 151 -5.50 -4.72 3.76
C ALA A 151 -5.22 -4.37 2.29
N SER A 152 -4.83 -5.35 1.48
CA SER A 152 -4.60 -5.18 0.04
C SER A 152 -5.88 -4.85 -0.74
N LEU A 153 -6.97 -5.56 -0.43
CA LEU A 153 -8.30 -5.28 -0.98
C LEU A 153 -8.81 -3.91 -0.56
N PHE A 154 -8.63 -3.56 0.72
CA PHE A 154 -8.96 -2.24 1.24
C PHE A 154 -8.20 -1.13 0.51
N LEU A 155 -6.88 -1.29 0.29
CA LEU A 155 -6.07 -0.32 -0.45
C LEU A 155 -6.58 -0.13 -1.89
N SER A 156 -6.93 -1.24 -2.55
CA SER A 156 -7.51 -1.21 -3.90
C SER A 156 -8.86 -0.48 -3.92
N LEU A 157 -9.69 -0.71 -2.90
CA LEU A 157 -11.00 -0.09 -2.76
C LEU A 157 -10.89 1.43 -2.55
N ILE A 158 -10.02 1.89 -1.64
CA ILE A 158 -9.86 3.34 -1.39
C ILE A 158 -9.18 4.06 -2.55
N LYS A 159 -8.35 3.38 -3.35
CA LYS A 159 -7.77 3.93 -4.58
C LYS A 159 -8.83 4.13 -5.67
N GLN A 160 -9.86 3.27 -5.71
CA GLN A 160 -10.91 3.33 -6.72
C GLN A 160 -12.12 4.18 -6.31
N ASP A 161 -12.38 4.29 -5.01
CA ASP A 161 -13.54 4.98 -4.45
C ASP A 161 -13.14 6.29 -3.76
N SER A 162 -13.22 7.40 -4.49
CA SER A 162 -12.87 8.73 -3.99
C SER A 162 -13.76 9.21 -2.84
N VAL A 163 -15.02 8.77 -2.79
CA VAL A 163 -15.95 9.13 -1.70
C VAL A 163 -15.51 8.44 -0.41
N LEU A 164 -15.15 7.16 -0.51
CA LEU A 164 -14.63 6.39 0.61
C LEU A 164 -13.35 7.00 1.18
N LEU A 165 -12.44 7.38 0.29
CA LEU A 165 -11.21 8.06 0.66
C LEU A 165 -11.47 9.39 1.39
N ASP A 166 -12.40 10.20 0.88
CA ASP A 166 -12.75 11.48 1.50
C ASP A 166 -13.41 11.30 2.87
N GLN A 167 -14.15 10.22 3.09
CA GLN A 167 -14.68 9.86 4.40
C GLN A 167 -13.56 9.54 5.40
N LEU A 168 -12.55 8.78 4.97
CA LEU A 168 -11.36 8.49 5.79
C LEU A 168 -10.59 9.77 6.15
N ARG A 169 -10.41 10.67 5.17
CA ARG A 169 -9.73 11.97 5.36
C ARG A 169 -10.44 12.90 6.36
N LYS A 170 -11.78 12.86 6.44
CA LYS A 170 -12.57 13.76 7.31
C LYS A 170 -12.63 13.33 8.77
N LYS A 171 -12.41 12.04 9.07
CA LYS A 171 -12.45 11.47 10.43
C LYS A 171 -11.22 11.80 11.28
N GLU A 172 -10.23 12.43 10.67
CA GLU A 172 -8.91 12.75 11.20
C GLU A 172 -8.93 13.96 12.15
N HIS A 173 -9.09 13.74 13.45
CA HIS A 173 -8.86 14.80 14.46
C HIS A 173 -7.81 14.42 15.52
N GLY A 174 -7.04 13.33 15.34
CA GLY A 174 -6.10 12.89 16.38
C GLY A 174 -4.86 12.09 15.97
N LYS A 175 -4.71 11.63 14.72
CA LYS A 175 -3.57 10.80 14.29
C LYS A 175 -2.86 11.37 13.05
N ILE A 176 -2.10 12.44 13.27
CA ILE A 176 -1.36 13.20 12.24
C ILE A 176 -0.54 12.30 11.29
N TYR A 177 0.03 11.19 11.77
CA TYR A 177 0.78 10.27 10.92
C TYR A 177 -0.11 9.55 9.89
N LEU A 178 -1.27 9.05 10.32
CA LEU A 178 -2.24 8.40 9.43
C LEU A 178 -2.83 9.43 8.45
N TYR A 179 -3.05 10.67 8.89
CA TYR A 179 -3.44 11.79 8.02
C TYR A 179 -2.52 11.93 6.83
N VAL A 180 -1.21 11.95 7.12
CA VAL A 180 -0.19 12.15 6.10
C VAL A 180 -0.18 10.98 5.13
N LEU A 181 -0.35 9.74 5.60
CA LEU A 181 -0.45 8.56 4.74
C LEU A 181 -1.67 8.65 3.80
N ILE A 182 -2.85 9.00 4.32
CA ILE A 182 -4.11 9.02 3.55
C ILE A 182 -4.16 10.18 2.55
N ILE A 183 -3.65 11.35 2.92
CA ILE A 183 -3.73 12.56 2.09
C ILE A 183 -2.67 12.56 0.99
N TYR A 184 -1.42 12.20 1.32
CA TYR A 184 -0.28 12.47 0.45
C TYR A 184 0.30 11.23 -0.25
N ARG A 185 -0.10 10.00 0.12
CA ARG A 185 0.57 8.77 -0.36
C ARG A 185 -0.36 7.69 -0.92
N VAL A 186 -1.68 7.80 -0.75
CA VAL A 186 -2.64 6.87 -1.37
C VAL A 186 -2.91 7.24 -2.84
N PHE A 187 -2.46 8.41 -3.32
CA PHE A 187 -2.62 8.91 -4.69
C PHE A 187 -1.39 9.68 -5.16
#